data_AF-A0A1V4R2Z8-F1
#
_entry.id   AF-A0A1V4R2Z8-F1
#
_cell.length_a   1.000
_cell.length_b   1.000
_cell.length_c   1.000
_cell.angle_alpha   90.00
_cell.angle_beta   90.00
_cell.angle_gamma   90.00
#
_symmetry.space_group_name_H-M   'P 1'
#
loop_
_entity.id
_entity.type
_entity.pdbx_description
1 polymer ?
#
loop_
_entity_poly.entity_id
_entity_poly.type
_entity_poly.pdbx_seq_one_letter_code
_entity_poly.pdbx_strand_id
1 'polypeptide(L)'
;MMIIKAEVAGAARHHRYMSDETYRKECAVRAGAEATVSGLTRAHGRKKSQHRKQGRTRLQLIFAALACNVKRFIRHGKQYAYLVPKMVGLPLFLGTEAEY
;
A
#
# COMPACT_ATOMS: atom_id res chain seq x y z
N MET A 1 -9.74 33.67 15.71
CA MET A 1 -9.30 33.01 16.97
C MET A 1 -10.00 31.66 17.24
N MET A 2 -11.29 31.45 16.89
CA MET A 2 -11.99 30.17 17.14
C MET A 2 -11.51 28.99 16.25
N ILE A 3 -11.19 29.25 14.97
CA ILE A 3 -10.75 28.21 14.01
C ILE A 3 -9.46 27.54 14.49
N ILE A 4 -8.47 28.34 14.90
CA ILE A 4 -7.17 27.85 15.39
C ILE A 4 -7.34 26.97 16.64
N LYS A 5 -8.23 27.37 17.57
CA LYS A 5 -8.51 26.56 18.77
C LYS A 5 -9.14 25.21 18.41
N ALA A 6 -10.04 25.17 17.43
CA ALA A 6 -10.67 23.94 16.97
C ALA A 6 -9.67 23.00 16.26
N GLU A 7 -8.76 23.55 15.44
CA GLU A 7 -7.69 22.81 14.77
C GLU A 7 -6.72 22.20 15.77
N VAL A 8 -6.26 22.98 16.76
CA VAL A 8 -5.37 22.49 17.82
C VAL A 8 -6.05 21.39 18.64
N ALA A 9 -7.32 21.57 19.00
CA ALA A 9 -8.09 20.54 19.70
C ALA A 9 -8.29 19.27 18.84
N GLY A 10 -8.45 19.42 17.52
CA GLY A 10 -8.52 18.31 16.56
C GLY A 10 -7.20 17.54 16.48
N ALA A 11 -6.08 18.24 16.39
CA ALA A 11 -4.74 17.65 16.37
C ALA A 11 -4.41 16.90 17.67
N ALA A 12 -4.79 17.46 18.83
CA ALA A 12 -4.61 16.81 20.12
C ALA A 12 -5.42 15.49 20.24
N ARG A 13 -6.68 15.48 19.76
CA ARG A 13 -7.50 14.26 19.69
C ARG A 13 -6.89 13.24 18.73
N HIS A 14 -6.44 13.68 17.55
CA HIS A 14 -5.78 12.82 16.58
C HIS A 14 -4.52 12.17 17.16
N HIS A 15 -3.67 12.94 17.86
CA HIS A 15 -2.51 12.41 18.55
C HIS A 15 -2.89 11.34 19.58
N ARG A 16 -3.94 11.61 20.38
CA ARG A 16 -4.45 10.65 21.38
C ARG A 16 -4.96 9.36 20.75
N TYR A 17 -5.73 9.42 19.66
CA TYR A 17 -6.20 8.21 18.96
C TYR A 17 -5.05 7.46 18.31
N MET A 18 -4.07 8.18 17.76
CA MET A 18 -2.86 7.59 17.22
C MET A 18 -1.94 7.01 18.30
N SER A 19 -2.25 7.08 19.60
CA SER A 19 -1.55 6.32 20.63
C SER A 19 -1.99 4.84 20.66
N ASP A 20 -3.22 4.56 20.21
CA ASP A 20 -3.82 3.23 20.26
C ASP A 20 -3.47 2.41 19.01
N GLU A 21 -2.91 1.23 19.21
CA GLU A 21 -2.51 0.33 18.14
C GLU A 21 -3.71 -0.19 17.32
N THR A 22 -4.85 -0.44 17.96
CA THR A 22 -6.07 -0.90 17.28
C THR A 22 -6.58 0.18 16.33
N TYR A 23 -6.64 1.43 16.80
CA TYR A 23 -7.03 2.57 15.99
C TYR A 23 -6.06 2.82 14.83
N ARG A 24 -4.75 2.64 15.04
CA ARG A 24 -3.76 2.72 13.94
C ARG A 24 -4.02 1.66 12.87
N LYS A 25 -4.35 0.43 13.26
CA LYS A 25 -4.68 -0.65 12.32
C LYS A 25 -5.92 -0.32 11.51
N GLU A 26 -6.98 0.19 12.14
CA GLU A 26 -8.19 0.64 11.44
C GLU A 26 -7.89 1.80 10.47
N CYS A 27 -7.07 2.77 10.89
CA CYS A 27 -6.63 3.85 10.02
C CYS A 27 -5.82 3.34 8.83
N ALA A 28 -4.94 2.35 9.03
CA ALA A 28 -4.18 1.74 7.95
C ALA A 28 -5.08 1.02 6.94
N VAL A 29 -6.09 0.29 7.42
CA VAL A 29 -7.11 -0.37 6.56
C VAL A 29 -7.88 0.67 5.75
N ARG A 30 -8.34 1.75 6.39
CA ARG A 30 -9.05 2.85 5.72
C ARG A 30 -8.18 3.52 4.66
N ALA A 31 -6.94 3.87 5.01
CA ALA A 31 -5.98 4.45 4.07
C ALA A 31 -5.73 3.51 2.88
N GLY A 32 -5.68 2.20 3.10
CA GLY A 32 -5.59 1.19 2.04
C GLY A 32 -6.79 1.22 1.09
N ALA A 33 -8.01 1.28 1.62
CA ALA A 33 -9.24 1.36 0.83
C ALA A 33 -9.32 2.67 0.00
N GLU A 34 -9.10 3.82 0.65
CA GLU A 34 -9.10 5.13 -0.02
C GLU A 34 -8.05 5.21 -1.13
N ALA A 35 -6.88 4.64 -0.88
CA ALA A 35 -5.82 4.66 -1.84
C ALA A 35 -6.05 3.65 -3.00
N THR A 36 -6.83 2.59 -2.78
CA THR A 36 -7.35 1.72 -3.85
C THR A 36 -8.31 2.49 -4.75
N VAL A 37 -9.25 3.23 -4.17
CA VAL A 37 -10.19 4.09 -4.91
C VAL A 37 -9.42 5.13 -5.74
N SER A 38 -8.41 5.77 -5.15
CA SER A 38 -7.51 6.69 -5.86
C SER A 38 -6.74 6.04 -7.00
N GLY A 39 -6.27 4.80 -6.84
CA GLY A 39 -5.59 4.06 -7.89
C GLY A 39 -6.52 3.68 -9.03
N LEU A 40 -7.74 3.23 -8.72
CA LEU A 40 -8.77 2.92 -9.70
C LEU A 40 -9.17 4.12 -10.55
N THR A 41 -9.30 5.30 -9.95
CA THR A 41 -9.67 6.52 -10.67
C THR A 41 -8.54 7.03 -11.55
N ARG A 42 -7.28 7.02 -11.06
CA ARG A 42 -6.13 7.58 -11.76
C ARG A 42 -5.49 6.63 -12.76
N ALA A 43 -5.24 5.37 -12.39
CA ALA A 43 -4.43 4.43 -13.17
C ALA A 43 -5.26 3.52 -14.09
N HIS A 44 -6.43 3.09 -13.64
CA HIS A 44 -7.23 2.09 -14.37
C HIS A 44 -8.55 2.62 -14.92
N GLY A 45 -8.74 3.95 -14.90
CA GLY A 45 -9.80 4.62 -15.64
C GLY A 45 -11.19 4.11 -15.30
N ARG A 46 -11.59 4.09 -14.00
CA ARG A 46 -12.95 3.71 -13.58
C ARG A 46 -14.06 4.37 -14.42
N LYS A 47 -13.88 5.65 -14.77
CA LYS A 47 -14.83 6.43 -15.59
C LYS A 47 -14.70 6.21 -17.11
N LYS A 48 -13.70 5.44 -17.54
CA LYS A 48 -13.36 5.16 -18.94
C LYS A 48 -13.61 3.69 -19.31
N SER A 49 -14.34 2.93 -18.49
CA SER A 49 -14.78 1.58 -18.86
C SER A 49 -15.59 1.64 -20.15
N GLN A 50 -15.12 0.96 -21.18
CA GLN A 50 -15.81 0.87 -22.47
C GLN A 50 -16.87 -0.25 -22.48
N HIS A 51 -16.99 -1.01 -21.40
CA HIS A 51 -17.97 -2.08 -21.30
C HIS A 51 -19.38 -1.52 -21.06
N ARG A 52 -20.30 -1.84 -21.96
CA ARG A 52 -21.71 -1.42 -21.89
C ARG A 52 -22.52 -2.17 -20.83
N LYS A 53 -22.13 -3.42 -20.51
CA LYS A 53 -22.83 -4.27 -19.53
C LYS A 53 -22.22 -4.11 -18.14
N GLN A 54 -23.07 -3.89 -17.14
CA GLN A 54 -22.67 -3.70 -15.74
C GLN A 54 -21.80 -4.83 -15.21
N GLY A 55 -22.11 -6.10 -15.55
CA GLY A 55 -21.32 -7.26 -15.12
C GLY A 55 -19.86 -7.23 -15.58
N ARG A 56 -19.61 -6.82 -16.84
CA ARG A 56 -18.24 -6.70 -17.37
C ARG A 56 -17.48 -5.53 -16.74
N THR A 57 -18.16 -4.39 -16.54
CA THR A 57 -17.58 -3.26 -15.80
C THR A 57 -17.23 -3.65 -14.37
N ARG A 58 -18.10 -4.38 -13.67
CA ARG A 58 -17.82 -4.88 -12.31
C ARG A 58 -16.58 -5.76 -12.29
N LEU A 59 -16.47 -6.71 -13.22
CA LEU A 59 -15.31 -7.60 -13.30
C LEU A 59 -14.02 -6.84 -13.60
N GLN A 60 -14.05 -5.89 -14.54
CA GLN A 60 -12.91 -5.00 -14.82
C GLN A 60 -12.47 -4.24 -13.58
N LEU A 61 -13.41 -3.70 -12.80
CA LEU A 61 -13.10 -2.96 -11.58
C LEU A 61 -12.51 -3.85 -10.48
N ILE A 62 -12.98 -5.10 -10.35
CA ILE A 62 -12.40 -6.07 -9.41
C ILE A 62 -10.95 -6.37 -9.79
N PHE A 63 -10.67 -6.69 -11.06
CA PHE A 63 -9.31 -6.95 -11.52
C PHE A 63 -8.41 -5.73 -11.38
N ALA A 64 -8.91 -4.54 -11.69
CA ALA A 64 -8.16 -3.30 -11.51
C ALA A 64 -7.86 -3.01 -10.03
N ALA A 65 -8.79 -3.31 -9.11
CA ALA A 65 -8.57 -3.15 -7.68
C ALA A 65 -7.48 -4.12 -7.16
N LEU A 66 -7.53 -5.38 -7.61
CA LEU A 66 -6.49 -6.37 -7.33
C LEU A 66 -5.12 -5.92 -7.86
N ALA A 67 -5.06 -5.45 -9.11
CA ALA A 67 -3.82 -4.97 -9.71
C ALA A 67 -3.21 -3.79 -8.92
N CYS A 68 -4.04 -2.82 -8.50
CA CYS A 68 -3.60 -1.71 -7.63
C CYS A 68 -2.96 -2.22 -6.34
N ASN A 69 -3.60 -3.18 -5.67
CA ASN A 69 -3.15 -3.71 -4.40
C ASN A 69 -1.86 -4.54 -4.55
N VAL A 70 -1.78 -5.41 -5.56
CA VAL A 70 -0.57 -6.18 -5.86
C VAL A 70 0.60 -5.26 -6.18
N LYS A 71 0.39 -4.22 -7.00
CA LYS A 71 1.44 -3.23 -7.31
C LYS A 71 1.95 -2.53 -6.06
N ARG A 72 1.05 -2.15 -5.14
CA ARG A 72 1.42 -1.54 -3.86
C ARG A 72 2.20 -2.51 -2.99
N PHE A 73 1.75 -3.76 -2.86
CA PHE A 73 2.42 -4.79 -2.08
C PHE A 73 3.86 -5.05 -2.56
N ILE A 74 4.05 -5.20 -3.87
CA ILE A 74 5.37 -5.39 -4.47
C ILE A 74 6.26 -4.17 -4.22
N ARG A 75 5.73 -2.95 -4.40
CA ARG A 75 6.50 -1.70 -4.16
C ARG A 75 6.91 -1.58 -2.68
N HIS A 76 6.00 -1.87 -1.77
CA HIS A 76 6.29 -1.91 -0.34
C HIS A 76 7.36 -2.98 -0.03
N GLY A 77 7.34 -4.12 -0.73
CA GLY A 77 8.32 -5.20 -0.57
C GLY A 77 9.70 -4.88 -1.06
N LYS A 78 9.80 -4.13 -2.15
CA LYS A 78 11.07 -3.57 -2.60
C LYS A 78 11.60 -2.52 -1.64
N GLN A 79 10.73 -1.70 -1.05
CA GLN A 79 11.14 -0.63 -0.13
C GLN A 79 11.61 -1.15 1.23
N TYR A 80 10.99 -2.21 1.76
CA TYR A 80 11.27 -2.76 3.09
C TYR A 80 11.93 -4.16 3.05
N ALA A 81 12.47 -4.55 1.88
CA ALA A 81 13.32 -5.73 1.66
C ALA A 81 12.78 -7.11 2.10
N TYR A 82 11.49 -7.27 2.41
CA TYR A 82 10.92 -8.59 2.77
C TYR A 82 10.75 -9.55 1.58
N LEU A 83 10.96 -9.08 0.35
CA LEU A 83 10.95 -9.91 -0.87
C LEU A 83 12.35 -10.32 -1.34
N VAL A 84 13.41 -9.90 -0.66
CA VAL A 84 14.75 -10.44 -0.90
C VAL A 84 14.80 -11.77 -0.15
N PRO A 85 14.95 -12.92 -0.83
CA PRO A 85 15.20 -14.16 -0.13
C PRO A 85 16.41 -13.94 0.77
N LYS A 86 16.28 -14.24 2.06
CA LYS A 86 17.46 -14.40 2.91
C LYS A 86 18.26 -15.50 2.21
N MET A 87 19.38 -15.16 1.59
CA MET A 87 20.36 -16.16 1.13
C MET A 87 20.89 -16.81 2.40
N VAL A 88 20.16 -17.81 2.89
CA VAL A 88 20.63 -18.70 3.95
C VAL A 88 21.75 -19.50 3.30
N GLY A 89 22.96 -19.25 3.78
CA GLY A 89 24.23 -19.64 3.17
C GLY A 89 24.19 -20.92 2.33
N LEU A 90 24.33 -20.76 1.03
CA LEU A 90 25.12 -21.72 0.27
C LEU A 90 26.57 -21.20 0.33
N PRO A 91 27.52 -21.96 0.88
CA PRO A 91 28.92 -21.64 0.65
C PRO A 91 29.13 -21.69 -0.86
N LEU A 92 29.48 -20.54 -1.43
CA LEU A 92 29.90 -20.46 -2.82
C LEU A 92 31.20 -21.25 -2.91
N PHE A 93 31.08 -22.51 -3.32
CA PHE A 93 32.19 -23.38 -3.66
C PHE A 93 32.77 -22.85 -4.98
N LEU A 94 33.60 -21.82 -4.89
CA LEU A 94 34.54 -21.45 -5.94
C LEU A 94 35.86 -21.13 -5.24
N GLY A 95 36.81 -22.06 -5.38
CA GLY A 95 38.19 -21.85 -4.99
C GLY A 95 38.90 -20.82 -5.88
N THR A 96 40.23 -20.78 -5.74
CA THR A 96 41.24 -19.89 -6.35
C THR A 96 41.35 -18.55 -5.60
N GLU A 97 42.45 -18.11 -4.98
CA GLU A 97 43.89 -18.48 -4.86
C GLU A 97 44.34 -17.91 -3.48
N ALA A 98 45.14 -18.57 -2.63
CA ALA A 98 46.61 -18.53 -2.60
C ALA A 98 47.25 -17.13 -2.81
N GLU A 99 48.08 -16.72 -1.83
CA GLU A 99 49.10 -15.63 -1.86
C GLU A 99 48.55 -14.18 -1.91
N TYR A 100 48.93 -13.20 -1.07
CA TYR A 100 50.15 -12.87 -0.34
C TYR A 100 49.80 -12.00 0.89
#